data_AF-A0A6J7IP27-F1
#
_entry.id   AF-A0A6J7IP27-F1
#
_cell.length_a   1.000
_cell.length_b   1.000
_cell.length_c   1.000
_cell.angle_alpha   90.00
_cell.angle_beta   90.00
_cell.angle_gamma   90.00
#
_symmetry.space_group_name_H-M   'P 1'
#
loop_
_entity.id
_entity.type
_entity.pdbx_description
1 polymer ?
#
loop_
_entity_poly.entity_id
_entity_poly.type
_entity_poly.pdbx_seq_one_letter_code
_entity_poly.pdbx_strand_id
1 'polypeptide(L)'
;MPMDIVSHDRRFLESLGVSGRAWFVKDPRISLLLPLWDKLALTTVPIIYCVRNPMDVARSLHLRDGFEVRRGLALWWAYVTEALRNCADREALIIDYDRLIECPSSVVKLIESFVSASCNVDSSTLVGRFAERIDASERRNQGSRSCGLSPAEAEDVERLFSLVSGWHGSGVSSFSDLGEKPKWVKRELTEAGREWRQVTVRDVHAAHQAASARRDDAIVASRSFDEIQHAAQNLAGQVMALQEERAELDDRVKTLEASNLSLASVLGQREAEVVAMGERETHLINELAKTSSECSSAQVDNTRMSVHSAMLEQHVVALEGAMKLFLLEAQRQEARANETAAGRGYRAFRALSRPLRSVFHRGASS
;
A
#
# COMPACT_ATOMS: atom_id res chain seq x y z
N MET A 1 45.18 -7.36 -29.11
CA MET A 1 44.60 -6.94 -30.41
C MET A 1 44.38 -5.44 -30.37
N PRO A 2 44.66 -4.67 -31.43
CA PRO A 2 44.23 -3.29 -31.47
C PRO A 2 42.70 -3.32 -31.42
N MET A 3 42.11 -2.77 -30.36
CA MET A 3 40.68 -2.49 -30.37
C MET A 3 40.44 -1.55 -31.55
N ASP A 4 39.64 -1.99 -32.50
CA ASP A 4 39.16 -1.14 -33.58
C ASP A 4 38.32 -0.02 -32.94
N ILE A 5 38.96 1.14 -32.72
CA ILE A 5 38.40 2.32 -32.06
C ILE A 5 37.04 2.68 -32.67
N VAL A 6 36.91 2.49 -33.99
CA VAL A 6 35.68 2.75 -34.74
C VAL A 6 34.54 1.84 -34.28
N SER A 7 34.82 0.56 -34.00
CA SER A 7 33.82 -0.41 -33.54
C SER A 7 33.35 -0.17 -32.11
N HIS A 8 34.24 0.29 -31.22
CA HIS A 8 33.88 0.61 -29.83
C HIS A 8 33.07 1.92 -29.74
N ASP A 9 33.55 2.98 -30.39
CA ASP A 9 32.89 4.29 -30.38
C ASP A 9 31.50 4.25 -31.03
N ARG A 10 31.32 3.37 -32.02
CA ARG A 10 30.01 3.13 -32.64
C ARG A 10 29.00 2.54 -31.68
N ARG A 11 29.37 1.52 -30.89
CA ARG A 11 28.46 0.94 -29.89
C ARG A 11 28.03 1.98 -28.86
N PHE A 12 28.93 2.91 -28.53
CA PHE A 12 28.58 4.04 -27.68
C PHE A 12 27.54 4.96 -28.35
N LEU A 13 27.71 5.33 -29.63
CA LEU A 13 26.71 6.13 -30.35
C LEU A 13 25.35 5.43 -30.47
N GLU A 14 25.36 4.12 -30.75
CA GLU A 14 24.14 3.30 -30.77
C GLU A 14 23.48 3.30 -29.39
N SER A 15 24.26 3.23 -28.29
CA SER A 15 23.73 3.30 -26.92
C SER A 15 23.02 4.61 -26.58
N LEU A 16 23.39 5.73 -27.21
CA LEU A 16 22.71 7.03 -27.02
C LEU A 16 21.29 7.03 -27.63
N GLY A 17 21.05 6.21 -28.66
CA GLY A 17 19.75 6.06 -29.32
C GLY A 17 18.83 5.00 -28.73
N VAL A 18 19.27 4.21 -27.74
CA VAL A 18 18.56 3.02 -27.23
C VAL A 18 17.21 3.34 -26.57
N SER A 19 16.95 4.59 -26.18
CA SER A 19 15.73 4.99 -25.46
C SER A 19 14.64 5.60 -26.35
N GLY A 20 14.78 5.60 -27.68
CA GLY A 20 13.78 6.16 -28.61
C GLY A 20 13.60 7.68 -28.50
N ARG A 21 14.47 8.36 -27.74
CA ARG A 21 14.51 9.82 -27.59
C ARG A 21 15.55 10.41 -28.53
N ALA A 22 15.21 11.56 -29.11
CA ALA A 22 16.20 12.37 -29.83
C ALA A 22 17.31 12.81 -28.88
N TRP A 23 18.56 12.75 -29.35
CA TRP A 23 19.74 13.19 -28.61
C TRP A 23 20.49 14.23 -29.42
N PHE A 24 21.25 15.07 -28.71
CA PHE A 24 22.19 16.01 -29.32
C PHE A 24 23.53 15.94 -28.60
N VAL A 25 24.59 16.31 -29.29
CA VAL A 25 25.92 16.42 -28.70
C VAL A 25 26.48 17.81 -28.98
N LYS A 26 27.09 18.41 -27.96
CA LYS A 26 27.72 19.72 -28.06
C LYS A 26 29.15 19.63 -27.54
N ASP A 27 30.10 19.78 -28.46
CA ASP A 27 31.52 19.96 -28.17
C ASP A 27 32.08 20.95 -29.20
N PRO A 28 32.75 22.04 -28.78
CA PRO A 28 33.31 23.02 -29.72
C PRO A 28 34.23 22.43 -30.79
N ARG A 29 34.88 21.29 -30.51
CA ARG A 29 35.80 20.63 -31.46
C ARG A 29 35.07 19.86 -32.56
N ILE A 30 33.76 19.60 -32.42
CA ILE A 30 32.94 19.04 -33.50
C ILE A 30 33.01 19.93 -34.74
N SER A 31 33.14 21.25 -34.57
CA SER A 31 33.36 22.21 -35.66
C SER A 31 34.56 21.84 -36.56
N LEU A 32 35.57 21.16 -36.02
CA LEU A 32 36.76 20.70 -36.75
C LEU A 32 36.67 19.22 -37.13
N LEU A 33 35.98 18.41 -36.31
CA LEU A 33 36.00 16.96 -36.38
C LEU A 33 34.75 16.37 -37.05
N LEU A 34 33.83 17.19 -37.55
CA LEU A 34 32.57 16.69 -38.11
C LEU A 34 32.72 15.58 -39.16
N PRO A 35 33.70 15.65 -40.12
CA PRO A 35 33.89 14.56 -41.07
C PRO A 35 34.25 13.22 -40.43
N LEU A 36 34.84 13.21 -39.24
CA LEU A 36 35.06 12.01 -38.44
C LEU A 36 33.75 11.54 -37.78
N TRP A 37 32.96 12.47 -37.23
CA TRP A 37 31.67 12.16 -36.62
C TRP A 37 30.69 11.54 -37.61
N ASP A 38 30.65 12.00 -38.87
CA ASP A 38 29.78 11.38 -39.89
C ASP A 38 30.15 9.94 -40.17
N LYS A 39 31.46 9.64 -40.20
CA LYS A 39 31.95 8.26 -40.40
C LYS A 39 31.55 7.37 -39.25
N LEU A 40 31.53 7.89 -38.02
CA LEU A 40 31.12 7.15 -36.84
C LEU A 40 29.59 6.97 -36.78
N ALA A 41 28.83 8.02 -37.14
CA ALA A 41 27.37 8.01 -37.12
C ALA A 41 26.75 7.29 -38.34
N LEU A 42 27.52 7.06 -39.41
CA LEU A 42 27.05 6.57 -40.71
C LEU A 42 25.91 7.39 -41.34
N THR A 43 25.75 8.62 -40.90
CA THR A 43 24.76 9.56 -41.43
C THR A 43 25.27 10.97 -41.28
N THR A 44 24.80 11.86 -42.15
CA THR A 44 24.88 13.29 -41.91
C THR A 44 23.82 13.68 -40.88
N VAL A 45 24.18 14.56 -39.95
CA VAL A 45 23.27 15.07 -38.92
C VAL A 45 22.97 16.56 -39.13
N PRO A 46 21.76 17.04 -38.80
CA PRO A 46 21.44 18.47 -38.80
C PRO A 46 22.33 19.24 -37.82
N ILE A 47 22.69 20.48 -38.16
CA ILE A 47 23.64 21.29 -37.37
C ILE A 47 22.97 22.58 -36.91
N ILE A 48 23.16 22.93 -35.64
CA ILE A 48 22.93 24.28 -35.14
C ILE A 48 24.27 24.89 -34.81
N TYR A 49 24.65 25.95 -35.52
CA TYR A 49 25.90 26.67 -35.29
C TYR A 49 25.62 28.04 -34.68
N CYS A 50 26.12 28.27 -33.47
CA CYS A 50 25.98 29.55 -32.79
C CYS A 50 27.27 30.38 -32.99
N VAL A 51 27.18 31.43 -33.81
CA VAL A 51 28.27 32.40 -34.00
C VAL A 51 28.23 33.43 -32.88
N ARG A 52 29.39 33.78 -32.35
CA ARG A 52 29.54 34.81 -31.31
C ARG A 52 30.58 35.83 -31.74
N ASN A 53 30.43 37.06 -31.25
CA ASN A 53 31.38 38.13 -31.45
C ASN A 53 32.83 37.64 -31.21
N PRO A 54 33.73 37.82 -32.19
CA PRO A 54 35.10 37.31 -32.14
C PRO A 54 35.90 37.85 -30.94
N MET A 55 35.69 39.10 -30.57
CA MET A 55 36.37 39.72 -29.43
C MET A 55 35.93 39.14 -28.10
N ASP A 56 34.64 38.85 -27.94
CA ASP A 56 34.13 38.22 -26.72
C ASP A 56 34.68 36.80 -26.56
N VAL A 57 34.83 36.06 -27.67
CA VAL A 57 35.47 34.74 -27.70
C VAL A 57 36.95 34.84 -27.33
N ALA A 58 37.69 35.73 -27.98
CA ALA A 58 39.12 35.90 -27.72
C ALA A 58 39.41 36.32 -26.27
N ARG A 59 38.60 37.22 -25.69
CA ARG A 59 38.70 37.58 -24.27
C ARG A 59 38.35 36.41 -23.34
N SER A 60 37.36 35.60 -23.70
CA SER A 60 37.00 34.43 -22.90
C SER A 60 38.15 33.41 -22.87
N LEU A 61 38.83 33.22 -24.01
CA LEU A 61 40.01 32.36 -24.09
C LEU A 61 41.20 32.95 -23.31
N HIS A 62 41.38 34.27 -23.36
CA HIS A 62 42.40 34.95 -22.56
C HIS A 62 42.18 34.73 -21.06
N LEU A 63 40.96 34.97 -20.56
CA LEU A 63 40.64 34.80 -19.14
C LEU A 63 40.73 33.35 -18.66
N ARG A 64 40.35 32.39 -19.51
CA ARG A 64 40.33 30.96 -19.15
C ARG A 64 41.69 30.28 -19.30
N ASP A 65 42.37 30.53 -20.42
CA ASP A 65 43.53 29.76 -20.88
C ASP A 65 44.81 30.60 -20.94
N GLY A 66 44.74 31.91 -20.66
CA GLY A 66 45.87 32.83 -20.75
C GLY A 66 46.31 33.16 -22.19
N PHE A 67 45.50 32.81 -23.19
CA PHE A 67 45.86 33.06 -24.60
C PHE A 67 45.90 34.54 -24.93
N GLU A 68 46.88 34.95 -25.73
CA GLU A 68 46.88 36.29 -26.32
C GLU A 68 45.62 36.50 -27.17
N VAL A 69 45.08 37.72 -27.15
CA VAL A 69 43.87 38.08 -27.89
C VAL A 69 44.01 37.75 -29.38
N ARG A 70 45.16 38.08 -29.98
CA ARG A 70 45.47 37.78 -31.39
C ARG A 70 45.36 36.29 -31.71
N ARG A 71 45.89 35.44 -30.83
CA ARG A 71 45.76 33.97 -30.93
C ARG A 71 44.31 33.53 -30.78
N GLY A 72 43.58 34.08 -29.83
CA GLY A 72 42.15 33.82 -29.66
C GLY A 72 41.33 34.14 -30.91
N LEU A 73 41.62 35.25 -31.59
CA LEU A 73 40.98 35.65 -32.84
C LEU A 73 41.36 34.72 -34.01
N ALA A 74 42.62 34.30 -34.10
CA ALA A 74 43.06 33.33 -35.11
C ALA A 74 42.38 31.95 -34.91
N LEU A 75 42.21 31.51 -33.66
CA LEU A 75 41.47 30.30 -33.33
C LEU A 75 39.99 30.42 -33.67
N TRP A 76 39.35 31.54 -33.31
CA TRP A 76 37.96 31.82 -33.69
C TRP A 76 37.78 31.73 -35.21
N TRP A 77 38.67 32.35 -35.99
CA TRP A 77 38.64 32.27 -37.46
C TRP A 77 38.68 30.82 -37.96
N ALA A 78 39.63 30.03 -37.44
CA ALA A 78 39.79 28.64 -37.84
C ALA A 78 38.53 27.82 -37.56
N TYR A 79 37.96 27.94 -36.36
CA TYR A 79 36.78 27.20 -35.96
C TYR A 79 35.53 27.63 -36.73
N VAL A 80 35.32 28.93 -36.94
CA VAL A 80 34.20 29.46 -37.73
C VAL A 80 34.29 28.97 -39.16
N THR A 81 35.42 29.20 -39.84
CA THR A 81 35.55 28.82 -41.25
C THR A 81 35.41 27.31 -41.47
N GLU A 82 35.89 26.49 -40.55
CA GLU A 82 35.74 25.03 -40.64
C GLU A 82 34.31 24.57 -40.32
N ALA A 83 33.65 25.17 -39.32
CA ALA A 83 32.25 24.89 -39.05
C ALA A 83 31.38 25.22 -40.27
N LEU A 84 31.64 26.33 -40.95
CA LEU A 84 30.89 26.76 -42.12
C LEU A 84 31.13 25.86 -43.34
N ARG A 85 32.38 25.40 -43.55
CA ARG A 85 32.67 24.33 -44.53
C ARG A 85 31.81 23.10 -44.26
N ASN A 86 31.78 22.70 -43.00
CA ASN A 86 31.03 21.54 -42.56
C ASN A 86 29.51 21.73 -42.70
N CYS A 87 28.99 22.97 -42.62
CA CYS A 87 27.56 23.27 -42.78
C CYS A 87 27.10 23.44 -44.24
N ALA A 88 28.00 23.71 -45.20
CA ALA A 88 27.62 24.14 -46.54
C ALA A 88 26.72 23.16 -47.31
N ASP A 89 26.96 21.85 -47.16
CA ASP A 89 26.20 20.80 -47.85
C ASP A 89 25.20 20.09 -46.92
N ARG A 90 24.70 20.80 -45.90
CA ARG A 90 23.87 20.21 -44.83
C ARG A 90 22.69 21.07 -44.47
N GLU A 91 21.71 20.40 -43.88
CA GLU A 91 20.70 21.06 -43.08
C GLU A 91 21.36 21.71 -41.86
N ALA A 92 21.49 23.03 -41.90
CA ALA A 92 22.17 23.81 -40.88
C ALA A 92 21.40 25.07 -40.53
N LEU A 93 21.46 25.46 -39.26
CA LEU A 93 20.87 26.67 -38.72
C LEU A 93 21.96 27.53 -38.08
N ILE A 94 22.17 28.73 -38.62
CA ILE A 94 23.09 29.71 -38.05
C ILE A 94 22.34 30.59 -37.05
N ILE A 95 22.85 30.66 -35.82
CA ILE A 95 22.32 31.48 -34.74
C ILE A 95 23.36 32.54 -34.38
N ASP A 96 22.96 33.81 -34.39
CA ASP A 96 23.76 34.86 -33.77
C ASP A 96 23.51 34.82 -32.26
N TYR A 97 24.59 34.64 -31.50
CA TYR A 97 24.57 34.65 -30.05
C TYR A 97 23.98 35.95 -29.48
N ASP A 98 24.27 37.11 -30.08
CA ASP A 98 23.74 38.38 -29.58
C ASP A 98 22.21 38.42 -29.74
N ARG A 99 21.67 37.87 -30.83
CA ARG A 99 20.21 37.71 -31.01
C ARG A 99 19.59 36.72 -30.04
N LEU A 100 20.30 35.64 -29.71
CA LEU A 100 19.85 34.67 -28.70
C LEU A 100 19.69 35.32 -27.33
N ILE A 101 20.57 36.26 -26.98
CA ILE A 101 20.50 36.98 -25.70
C ILE A 101 19.47 38.12 -25.73
N GLU A 102 19.41 38.90 -26.82
CA GLU A 102 18.50 40.05 -26.95
C GLU A 102 17.04 39.62 -27.13
N CYS A 103 16.81 38.54 -27.87
CA CYS A 103 15.49 38.07 -28.29
C CYS A 103 15.37 36.55 -28.13
N PRO A 104 15.52 36.00 -26.90
CA PRO A 104 15.58 34.55 -26.67
C PRO A 104 14.33 33.83 -27.17
N SER A 105 13.15 34.41 -26.99
CA SER A 105 11.88 33.80 -27.42
C SER A 105 11.81 33.59 -28.94
N SER A 106 12.31 34.53 -29.75
CA SER A 106 12.28 34.37 -31.21
C SER A 106 13.32 33.35 -31.68
N VAL A 107 14.50 33.35 -31.07
CA VAL A 107 15.57 32.41 -31.43
C VAL A 107 15.23 30.98 -31.02
N VAL A 108 14.62 30.79 -29.84
CA VAL A 108 14.16 29.45 -29.41
C VAL A 108 13.08 28.91 -30.34
N LYS A 109 12.11 29.72 -30.78
CA LYS A 109 11.10 29.31 -31.80
C LYS A 109 11.74 28.87 -33.11
N LEU A 110 12.80 29.56 -33.51
CA LEU A 110 13.53 29.24 -34.74
C LEU A 110 14.29 27.91 -34.62
N ILE A 111 14.95 27.67 -33.47
CA ILE A 111 15.58 26.38 -33.15
C ILE A 111 14.53 25.25 -33.09
N GLU A 112 13.40 25.50 -32.43
CA GLU A 112 12.29 24.55 -32.33
C GLU A 112 11.77 24.14 -33.72
N SER A 113 11.50 25.13 -34.57
CA SER A 113 11.03 24.91 -35.94
C SER A 113 12.03 24.08 -36.76
N PHE A 114 13.33 24.39 -36.63
CA PHE A 114 14.39 23.64 -37.28
C PHE A 114 14.44 22.19 -36.77
N VAL A 115 14.52 21.98 -35.46
CA VAL A 115 14.61 20.63 -34.88
C VAL A 115 13.37 19.78 -35.21
N SER A 116 12.17 20.36 -35.19
CA SER A 116 10.97 19.63 -35.60
C SER A 116 10.97 19.23 -37.07
N ALA A 117 11.47 20.10 -37.96
CA ALA A 117 11.59 19.78 -39.38
C ALA A 117 12.70 18.74 -39.67
N SER A 118 13.88 18.92 -39.08
CA SER A 118 15.08 18.12 -39.39
C SER A 118 15.13 16.78 -38.67
N CYS A 119 14.58 16.71 -37.45
CA CYS A 119 14.72 15.54 -36.57
C CYS A 119 13.40 14.80 -36.30
N ASN A 120 12.26 15.28 -36.85
CA ASN A 120 10.92 14.73 -36.63
C ASN A 120 10.55 14.59 -35.13
N VAL A 121 10.92 15.59 -34.33
CA VAL A 121 10.65 15.65 -32.88
C VAL A 121 9.48 16.60 -32.62
N ASP A 122 8.50 16.19 -31.83
CA ASP A 122 7.48 17.11 -31.30
C ASP A 122 8.10 18.00 -30.23
N SER A 123 8.27 19.28 -30.56
CA SER A 123 8.93 20.26 -29.70
C SER A 123 8.00 21.38 -29.25
N SER A 124 6.71 21.32 -29.64
CA SER A 124 5.69 22.39 -29.64
C SER A 124 5.35 23.06 -28.29
N THR A 125 5.99 22.67 -27.19
CA THR A 125 5.71 23.13 -25.82
C THR A 125 6.91 23.76 -25.11
N LEU A 126 8.03 23.99 -25.83
CA LEU A 126 9.32 24.24 -25.18
C LEU A 126 9.76 25.72 -25.16
N VAL A 127 9.18 26.59 -26.00
CA VAL A 127 9.63 27.99 -26.15
C VAL A 127 9.65 28.77 -24.84
N GLY A 128 8.52 28.80 -24.13
CA GLY A 128 8.38 29.61 -22.91
C GLY A 128 9.36 29.18 -21.82
N ARG A 129 9.49 27.87 -21.62
CA ARG A 129 10.35 27.29 -20.57
C ARG A 129 11.84 27.52 -20.81
N PHE A 130 12.29 27.57 -22.06
CA PHE A 130 13.71 27.76 -22.37
C PHE A 130 14.10 29.22 -22.51
N ALA A 131 13.22 30.06 -23.07
CA ALA A 131 13.50 31.49 -23.19
C ALA A 131 13.74 32.15 -21.82
N GLU A 132 12.98 31.75 -20.79
CA GLU A 132 13.15 32.23 -19.41
C GLU A 132 14.46 31.78 -18.74
N ARG A 133 15.13 30.75 -19.27
CA ARG A 133 16.40 30.22 -18.74
C ARG A 133 17.63 30.85 -19.39
N ILE A 134 17.45 31.67 -20.42
CA ILE A 134 18.55 32.41 -21.05
C ILE A 134 18.77 33.69 -20.26
N ASP A 135 19.76 33.65 -19.37
CA ASP A 135 20.10 34.80 -18.55
C ASP A 135 21.10 35.71 -19.27
N ALA A 136 20.65 36.92 -19.62
CA ALA A 136 21.50 37.95 -20.22
C ALA A 136 22.66 38.38 -19.31
N SER A 137 22.54 38.17 -17.99
CA SER A 137 23.58 38.45 -16.99
C SER A 137 24.80 37.52 -17.12
N GLU A 138 24.65 36.35 -17.76
CA GLU A 138 25.77 35.45 -18.06
C GLU A 138 26.65 35.94 -19.22
N ARG A 139 26.34 37.10 -19.81
CA ARG A 139 27.21 37.77 -20.79
C ARG A 139 28.44 38.37 -20.10
N ARG A 140 29.46 37.54 -19.89
CA ARG A 140 30.70 37.90 -19.15
C ARG A 140 31.61 38.92 -19.85
N ASN A 141 31.53 39.03 -21.18
CA ASN A 141 32.42 39.88 -21.97
C ASN A 141 31.58 40.82 -22.85
N GLN A 142 31.87 42.12 -22.74
CA GLN A 142 31.46 43.14 -23.68
C GLN A 142 32.70 43.98 -24.02
N GLY A 143 33.09 44.05 -25.29
CA GLY A 143 33.91 45.19 -25.73
C GLY A 143 34.54 45.08 -27.11
N SER A 144 34.57 46.23 -27.77
CA SER A 144 34.91 46.39 -29.19
C SER A 144 36.39 46.61 -29.51
N ARG A 145 37.30 46.59 -28.53
CA ARG A 145 38.71 46.90 -28.83
C ARG A 145 39.48 45.65 -29.24
N SER A 146 39.76 45.53 -30.54
CA SER A 146 40.71 44.62 -31.19
C SER A 146 42.16 44.95 -30.77
N CYS A 147 42.45 44.76 -29.49
CA CYS A 147 43.79 44.95 -28.95
C CYS A 147 44.75 43.93 -29.59
N GLY A 148 45.82 44.41 -30.23
CA GLY A 148 46.86 43.57 -30.82
C GLY A 148 46.69 43.22 -32.30
N LEU A 149 45.71 43.79 -33.00
CA LEU A 149 45.58 43.69 -34.46
C LEU A 149 45.86 45.03 -35.15
N SER A 150 46.40 44.97 -36.36
CA SER A 150 46.41 46.11 -37.30
C SER A 150 45.01 46.36 -37.88
N PRO A 151 44.73 47.55 -38.44
CA PRO A 151 43.41 47.87 -38.99
C PRO A 151 42.92 46.88 -40.05
N ALA A 152 43.80 46.44 -40.96
CA ALA A 152 43.44 45.46 -41.99
C ALA A 152 43.10 44.08 -41.40
N GLU A 153 43.80 43.65 -40.34
CA GLU A 153 43.51 42.37 -39.69
C GLU A 153 42.21 42.43 -38.88
N ALA A 154 41.88 43.59 -38.30
CA ALA A 154 40.60 43.81 -37.65
C ALA A 154 39.45 43.78 -38.67
N GLU A 155 39.64 44.41 -39.83
CA GLU A 155 38.66 44.40 -40.93
C GLU A 155 38.40 42.97 -41.44
N ASP A 156 39.44 42.13 -41.59
CA ASP A 156 39.27 40.72 -41.92
C ASP A 156 38.26 40.04 -40.96
N VAL A 157 38.48 40.20 -39.65
CA VAL A 157 37.69 39.56 -38.60
C VAL A 157 36.26 40.08 -38.57
N GLU A 158 36.08 41.39 -38.64
CA GLU A 158 34.78 42.04 -38.65
C GLU A 158 33.97 41.67 -39.89
N ARG A 159 34.61 41.59 -41.06
CA ARG A 159 33.99 41.14 -42.31
C ARG A 159 33.46 39.72 -42.17
N LEU A 160 34.27 38.79 -41.68
CA LEU A 160 33.84 37.40 -41.50
C LEU A 160 32.70 37.30 -40.48
N PHE A 161 32.80 37.99 -39.35
CA PHE A 161 31.75 37.96 -38.33
C PHE A 161 30.43 38.54 -38.87
N SER A 162 30.48 39.68 -39.55
CA SER A 162 29.30 40.34 -40.12
C SER A 162 28.61 39.47 -41.18
N LEU A 163 29.41 38.79 -42.04
CA LEU A 163 28.88 37.85 -43.03
C LEU A 163 28.10 36.72 -42.36
N VAL A 164 28.68 36.08 -41.33
CA VAL A 164 28.11 34.90 -40.69
C VAL A 164 26.93 35.26 -39.78
N SER A 165 27.02 36.38 -39.05
CA SER A 165 25.90 36.93 -38.27
C SER A 165 24.72 37.28 -39.20
N GLY A 166 24.99 37.76 -40.42
CA GLY A 166 23.97 38.01 -41.43
C GLY A 166 23.18 36.78 -41.88
N TRP A 167 23.69 35.57 -41.64
CA TRP A 167 22.98 34.31 -41.92
C TRP A 167 22.07 33.86 -40.77
N HIS A 168 21.90 34.68 -39.72
CA HIS A 168 21.04 34.36 -38.59
C HIS A 168 19.64 33.89 -39.05
N GLY A 169 19.21 32.75 -38.51
CA GLY A 169 17.91 32.17 -38.80
C GLY A 169 17.83 31.40 -40.12
N SER A 170 18.95 31.27 -40.81
CA SER A 170 19.06 30.55 -42.09
C SER A 170 20.28 29.63 -42.09
N GLY A 171 20.43 28.84 -43.15
CA GLY A 171 21.64 28.05 -43.40
C GLY A 171 22.77 28.87 -44.02
N VAL A 172 23.86 28.18 -44.38
CA VAL A 172 24.97 28.81 -45.11
C VAL A 172 24.51 29.14 -46.53
N SER A 173 24.47 30.43 -46.88
CA SER A 173 23.96 30.88 -48.18
C SER A 173 24.96 30.69 -49.32
N SER A 174 26.24 31.01 -49.10
CA SER A 174 27.30 30.81 -50.10
C SER A 174 28.68 30.67 -49.46
N PHE A 175 29.36 29.57 -49.78
CA PHE A 175 30.71 29.31 -49.28
C PHE A 175 31.79 30.14 -50.00
N SER A 176 31.54 30.59 -51.25
CA SER A 176 32.49 31.39 -52.01
C SER A 176 32.85 32.71 -51.31
N ASP A 177 31.96 33.18 -50.44
CA ASP A 177 32.04 34.50 -49.82
C ASP A 177 33.01 34.55 -48.63
N LEU A 178 33.43 33.38 -48.12
CA LEU A 178 34.38 33.22 -47.02
C LEU A 178 35.81 33.65 -47.38
N GLY A 179 36.14 33.65 -48.68
CA GLY A 179 37.46 34.00 -49.18
C GLY A 179 38.58 33.09 -48.67
N GLU A 180 39.83 33.47 -48.97
CA GLU A 180 40.99 32.77 -48.45
C GLU A 180 41.28 33.15 -46.99
N LYS A 181 41.77 32.18 -46.21
CA LYS A 181 42.26 32.43 -44.85
C LYS A 181 43.41 33.47 -44.87
N PRO A 182 43.30 34.58 -44.12
CA PRO A 182 44.31 35.63 -44.07
C PRO A 182 45.69 35.12 -43.66
N LYS A 183 46.75 35.77 -44.17
CA LYS A 183 48.14 35.38 -43.91
C LYS A 183 48.50 35.45 -42.42
N TRP A 184 47.98 36.45 -41.70
CA TRP A 184 48.23 36.60 -40.27
C TRP A 184 47.63 35.44 -39.47
N VAL A 185 46.38 35.03 -39.78
CA VAL A 185 45.75 33.85 -39.16
C VAL A 185 46.58 32.59 -39.42
N LYS A 186 47.03 32.37 -40.66
CA LYS A 186 47.90 31.23 -41.01
C LYS A 186 49.19 31.23 -40.17
N ARG A 187 49.83 32.39 -40.01
CA ARG A 187 51.06 32.54 -39.22
C ARG A 187 50.83 32.22 -37.73
N GLU A 188 49.84 32.86 -37.11
CA GLU A 188 49.49 32.67 -35.70
C GLU A 188 49.19 31.20 -35.38
N LEU A 189 48.39 30.53 -36.21
CA LEU A 189 48.06 29.11 -36.01
C LEU A 189 49.27 28.20 -36.21
N THR A 190 50.19 28.56 -37.10
CA THR A 190 51.42 27.79 -37.32
C THR A 190 52.36 27.92 -36.13
N GLU A 191 52.46 29.11 -35.54
CA GLU A 191 53.23 29.37 -34.32
C GLU A 191 52.65 28.61 -33.12
N ALA A 192 51.34 28.76 -32.87
CA ALA A 192 50.64 28.00 -31.84
C ALA A 192 50.80 26.48 -32.03
N GLY A 193 50.71 26.00 -33.27
CA GLY A 193 50.92 24.59 -33.59
C GLY A 193 52.34 24.08 -33.32
N ARG A 194 53.37 24.94 -33.48
CA ARG A 194 54.76 24.59 -33.10
C ARG A 194 54.92 24.49 -31.58
N GLU A 195 54.35 25.42 -30.84
CA GLU A 195 54.33 25.38 -29.36
C GLU A 195 53.60 24.12 -28.86
N TRP A 196 52.43 23.81 -29.41
CA TRP A 196 51.65 22.65 -29.00
C TRP A 196 52.25 21.31 -29.44
N ARG A 197 53.07 21.26 -30.50
CA ARG A 197 53.85 20.04 -30.81
C ARG A 197 54.93 19.74 -29.78
N GLN A 198 55.37 20.74 -29.02
CA GLN A 198 56.29 20.52 -27.89
C GLN A 198 55.56 19.90 -26.68
N VAL A 199 54.23 19.99 -26.62
CA VAL A 199 53.40 19.13 -25.78
C VAL A 199 53.29 17.78 -26.48
N THR A 200 53.84 16.74 -25.87
CA THR A 200 54.04 15.45 -26.53
C THR A 200 52.69 14.78 -26.82
N VAL A 201 52.56 14.05 -27.94
CA VAL A 201 51.42 13.15 -28.20
C VAL A 201 51.19 12.18 -27.01
N ARG A 202 52.25 11.84 -26.27
CA ARG A 202 52.17 11.08 -25.01
C ARG A 202 51.34 11.78 -23.94
N ASP A 203 51.48 13.09 -23.78
CA ASP A 203 50.76 13.85 -22.76
C ASP A 203 49.27 13.92 -23.10
N VAL A 204 48.94 14.10 -24.38
CA VAL A 204 47.57 14.05 -24.89
C VAL A 204 46.98 12.64 -24.78
N HIS A 205 47.75 11.60 -25.08
CA HIS A 205 47.30 10.21 -24.98
C HIS A 205 47.06 9.80 -23.52
N ALA A 206 47.96 10.17 -22.61
CA ALA A 206 47.78 9.94 -21.18
C ALA A 206 46.56 10.69 -20.62
N ALA A 207 46.37 11.95 -21.03
CA ALA A 207 45.18 12.72 -20.66
C ALA A 207 43.88 12.10 -21.22
N HIS A 208 43.92 11.59 -22.46
CA HIS A 208 42.78 10.91 -23.08
C HIS A 208 42.46 9.59 -22.37
N GLN A 209 43.47 8.75 -22.07
CA GLN A 209 43.28 7.52 -21.29
C GLN A 209 42.70 7.81 -19.90
N ALA A 210 43.22 8.82 -19.21
CA ALA A 210 42.70 9.23 -17.90
C ALA A 210 41.28 9.83 -17.97
N ALA A 211 40.89 10.43 -19.10
CA ALA A 211 39.53 10.91 -19.33
C ALA A 211 38.57 9.77 -19.70
N SER A 212 39.04 8.79 -20.47
CA SER A 212 38.28 7.57 -20.81
C SER A 212 37.99 6.74 -19.56
N ALA A 213 39.00 6.49 -18.72
CA ALA A 213 38.82 5.78 -17.46
C ALA A 213 37.79 6.46 -16.55
N ARG A 214 37.89 7.80 -16.39
CA ARG A 214 36.90 8.58 -15.64
C ARG A 214 35.48 8.50 -16.21
N ARG A 215 35.36 8.39 -17.54
CA ARG A 215 34.07 8.25 -18.23
C ARG A 215 33.47 6.86 -17.98
N ASP A 216 34.29 5.81 -18.08
CA ASP A 216 33.86 4.44 -17.84
C ASP A 216 33.41 4.28 -16.37
N ASP A 217 34.17 4.86 -15.42
CA ASP A 217 33.80 4.91 -14.01
C ASP A 217 32.44 5.64 -13.80
N ALA A 218 32.20 6.73 -14.52
CA ALA A 218 30.94 7.47 -14.46
C ALA A 218 29.75 6.68 -15.07
N ILE A 219 29.97 5.94 -16.16
CA ILE A 219 28.95 5.07 -16.77
C ILE A 219 28.61 3.92 -15.83
N VAL A 220 29.62 3.29 -15.22
CA VAL A 220 29.41 2.22 -14.22
C VAL A 220 28.64 2.77 -13.02
N ALA A 221 29.02 3.95 -12.50
CA ALA A 221 28.30 4.59 -11.41
C ALA A 221 26.84 4.91 -11.77
N SER A 222 26.57 5.37 -13.00
CA SER A 222 25.20 5.64 -13.48
C SER A 222 24.38 4.35 -13.56
N ARG A 223 24.95 3.24 -14.02
CA ARG A 223 24.26 1.94 -14.04
C ARG A 223 23.98 1.42 -12.63
N SER A 224 24.96 1.53 -11.72
CA SER A 224 24.75 1.19 -10.31
C SER A 224 23.64 2.03 -9.68
N PHE A 225 23.53 3.31 -10.04
CA PHE A 225 22.46 4.18 -9.56
C PHE A 225 21.08 3.72 -10.06
N ASP A 226 20.94 3.38 -11.35
CA ASP A 226 19.68 2.88 -11.91
C ASP A 226 19.27 1.54 -11.28
N GLU A 227 20.23 0.64 -11.04
CA GLU A 227 19.99 -0.63 -10.32
C GLU A 227 19.50 -0.41 -8.88
N ILE A 228 20.15 0.51 -8.14
CA ILE A 228 19.74 0.88 -6.78
C ILE A 228 18.35 1.52 -6.80
N GLN A 229 18.06 2.36 -7.78
CA GLN A 229 16.75 3.02 -7.91
C GLN A 229 15.64 2.00 -8.20
N HIS A 230 15.89 1.03 -9.09
CA HIS A 230 14.95 -0.07 -9.32
C HIS A 230 14.75 -0.95 -8.08
N ALA A 231 15.83 -1.29 -7.36
CA ALA A 231 15.73 -2.04 -6.12
C ALA A 231 14.92 -1.30 -5.05
N ALA A 232 15.12 0.03 -4.93
CA ALA A 232 14.35 0.88 -4.01
C ALA A 232 12.86 0.93 -4.36
N GLN A 233 12.52 1.02 -5.65
CA GLN A 233 11.12 0.96 -6.11
C GLN A 233 10.46 -0.38 -5.79
N ASN A 234 11.17 -1.49 -6.02
CA ASN A 234 10.67 -2.82 -5.68
C ASN A 234 10.43 -2.98 -4.17
N LEU A 235 11.36 -2.52 -3.34
CA LEU A 235 11.23 -2.57 -1.89
C LEU A 235 10.06 -1.69 -1.40
N ALA A 236 9.88 -0.51 -1.98
CA ALA A 236 8.73 0.36 -1.68
C ALA A 236 7.39 -0.33 -1.99
N GLY A 237 7.31 -1.07 -3.11
CA GLY A 237 6.14 -1.89 -3.45
C GLY A 237 5.87 -3.00 -2.42
N GLN A 238 6.91 -3.70 -1.95
CA GLN A 238 6.77 -4.73 -0.91
C GLN A 238 6.31 -4.16 0.43
N VAL A 239 6.83 -2.99 0.83
CA VAL A 239 6.40 -2.31 2.07
C VAL A 239 4.93 -1.92 2.00
N MET A 240 4.46 -1.41 0.86
CA MET A 240 3.05 -1.08 0.67
C MET A 240 2.14 -2.32 0.79
N ALA A 241 2.53 -3.44 0.16
CA ALA A 241 1.77 -4.69 0.28
C ALA A 241 1.70 -5.22 1.72
N LEU A 242 2.83 -5.17 2.46
CA LEU A 242 2.85 -5.56 3.88
C LEU A 242 2.03 -4.63 4.76
N GLN A 243 1.93 -3.34 4.42
CA GLN A 243 1.09 -2.38 5.13
C GLN A 243 -0.40 -2.67 4.91
N GLU A 244 -0.80 -3.07 3.70
CA GLU A 244 -2.18 -3.52 3.43
C GLU A 244 -2.52 -4.81 4.19
N GLU A 245 -1.65 -5.82 4.17
CA GLU A 245 -1.86 -7.07 4.92
C GLU A 245 -1.96 -6.81 6.43
N ARG A 246 -1.11 -5.91 6.96
CA ARG A 246 -1.20 -5.50 8.36
C ARG A 246 -2.52 -4.82 8.70
N ALA A 247 -3.02 -3.96 7.82
CA ALA A 247 -4.30 -3.29 8.02
C ALA A 247 -5.47 -4.29 8.03
N GLU A 248 -5.44 -5.31 7.17
CA GLU A 248 -6.44 -6.39 7.17
C GLU A 248 -6.40 -7.22 8.46
N LEU A 249 -5.20 -7.55 8.94
CA LEU A 249 -5.02 -8.26 10.21
C LEU A 249 -5.53 -7.45 11.40
N ASP A 250 -5.25 -6.14 11.46
CA ASP A 250 -5.75 -5.26 12.52
C ASP A 250 -7.30 -5.22 12.54
N ASP A 251 -7.95 -5.25 11.38
CA ASP A 251 -9.41 -5.28 11.29
C ASP A 251 -10.00 -6.64 11.74
N ARG A 252 -9.33 -7.74 11.39
CA ARG A 252 -9.67 -9.08 11.90
C ARG A 252 -9.52 -9.17 13.42
N VAL A 253 -8.48 -8.60 13.99
CA VAL A 253 -8.28 -8.57 15.45
C VAL A 253 -9.43 -7.83 16.12
N LYS A 254 -9.80 -6.63 15.64
CA LYS A 254 -10.95 -5.88 16.17
C LYS A 254 -12.25 -6.67 16.11
N THR A 255 -12.49 -7.38 15.01
CA THR A 255 -13.69 -8.21 14.83
C THR A 255 -13.73 -9.39 15.82
N LEU A 256 -12.58 -10.03 16.06
CA LEU A 256 -12.45 -11.11 17.05
C LEU A 256 -12.62 -10.60 18.48
N GLU A 257 -12.05 -9.43 18.81
CA GLU A 257 -12.22 -8.78 20.11
C GLU A 257 -13.70 -8.46 20.38
N ALA A 258 -14.41 -7.91 19.41
CA ALA A 258 -15.85 -7.65 19.52
C ALA A 258 -16.67 -8.94 19.73
N SER A 259 -16.31 -10.01 19.01
CA SER A 259 -16.96 -11.32 19.17
C SER A 259 -16.71 -11.93 20.56
N ASN A 260 -15.48 -11.85 21.06
CA ASN A 260 -15.13 -12.33 22.40
C ASN A 260 -15.89 -11.56 23.48
N LEU A 261 -16.02 -10.24 23.34
CA LEU A 261 -16.79 -9.42 24.28
C LEU A 261 -18.27 -9.82 24.30
N SER A 262 -18.85 -10.09 23.12
CA SER A 262 -20.23 -10.59 23.01
C SER A 262 -20.39 -11.98 23.65
N LEU A 263 -19.45 -12.89 23.42
CA LEU A 263 -19.48 -14.24 24.01
C LEU A 263 -19.35 -14.17 25.54
N ALA A 264 -18.48 -13.31 26.06
CA ALA A 264 -18.33 -13.10 27.50
C ALA A 264 -19.64 -12.62 28.15
N SER A 265 -20.37 -11.71 27.49
CA SER A 265 -21.69 -11.26 27.95
C SER A 265 -22.72 -12.40 27.98
N VAL A 266 -22.78 -13.22 26.92
CA VAL A 266 -23.69 -14.37 26.85
C VAL A 266 -23.35 -15.42 27.92
N LEU A 267 -22.06 -15.70 28.13
CA LEU A 267 -21.63 -16.60 29.19
C LEU A 267 -22.05 -16.08 30.56
N GLY A 268 -21.84 -14.80 30.85
CA GLY A 268 -22.29 -14.19 32.11
C GLY A 268 -23.81 -14.29 32.32
N GLN A 269 -24.61 -14.12 31.26
CA GLN A 269 -26.06 -14.33 31.33
C GLN A 269 -26.42 -15.79 31.63
N ARG A 270 -25.76 -16.74 30.98
CA ARG A 270 -26.01 -18.18 31.19
C ARG A 270 -25.58 -18.64 32.58
N GLU A 271 -24.47 -18.15 33.09
CA GLU A 271 -24.02 -18.41 34.46
C GLU A 271 -25.06 -17.89 35.47
N ALA A 272 -25.59 -16.68 35.28
CA ALA A 272 -26.65 -16.13 36.13
C ALA A 272 -27.95 -16.97 36.08
N GLU A 273 -28.34 -17.46 34.90
CA GLU A 273 -29.49 -18.37 34.75
C GLU A 273 -29.28 -19.70 35.47
N VAL A 274 -28.09 -20.28 35.39
CA VAL A 274 -27.75 -21.53 36.07
C VAL A 274 -27.79 -21.34 37.60
N VAL A 275 -27.25 -20.23 38.11
CA VAL A 275 -27.33 -19.89 39.53
C VAL A 275 -28.78 -19.75 39.97
N ALA A 276 -29.61 -19.02 39.21
CA ALA A 276 -31.03 -18.86 39.52
C ALA A 276 -31.81 -20.20 39.45
N MET A 277 -31.44 -21.10 38.55
CA MET A 277 -31.99 -22.47 38.54
C MET A 277 -31.60 -23.27 39.78
N GLY A 278 -30.34 -23.18 40.22
CA GLY A 278 -29.90 -23.83 41.47
C GLY A 278 -30.62 -23.29 42.71
N GLU A 279 -30.87 -21.98 42.77
CA GLU A 279 -31.68 -21.37 43.84
C GLU A 279 -33.15 -21.87 43.80
N ARG A 280 -33.73 -22.04 42.61
CA ARG A 280 -35.08 -22.62 42.47
C ARG A 280 -35.10 -24.10 42.87
N GLU A 281 -34.09 -24.88 42.48
CA GLU A 281 -34.00 -26.29 42.85
C GLU A 281 -33.89 -26.47 44.36
N THR A 282 -33.01 -25.71 45.02
CA THR A 282 -32.89 -25.71 46.48
C THR A 282 -34.18 -25.26 47.17
N HIS A 283 -34.89 -24.28 46.63
CA HIS A 283 -36.21 -23.89 47.12
C HIS A 283 -37.24 -25.03 47.01
N LEU A 284 -37.32 -25.70 45.85
CA LEU A 284 -38.21 -26.84 45.64
C LEU A 284 -37.87 -28.02 46.56
N ILE A 285 -36.59 -28.32 46.76
CA ILE A 285 -36.14 -29.37 47.70
C ILE A 285 -36.64 -29.06 49.12
N ASN A 286 -36.53 -27.80 49.56
CA ASN A 286 -37.01 -27.39 50.88
C ASN A 286 -38.54 -27.49 51.01
N GLU A 287 -39.30 -27.07 50.00
CA GLU A 287 -40.76 -27.28 49.98
C GLU A 287 -41.13 -28.78 50.02
N LEU A 288 -40.44 -29.60 49.24
CA LEU A 288 -40.70 -31.04 49.18
C LEU A 288 -40.36 -31.73 50.51
N ALA A 289 -39.29 -31.31 51.19
CA ALA A 289 -38.97 -31.76 52.53
C ALA A 289 -40.06 -31.34 53.55
N LYS A 290 -40.57 -30.11 53.46
CA LYS A 290 -41.65 -29.62 54.32
C LYS A 290 -42.93 -30.43 54.12
N THR A 291 -43.40 -30.59 52.88
CA THR A 291 -44.60 -31.38 52.56
C THR A 291 -44.44 -32.86 52.94
N SER A 292 -43.25 -33.44 52.76
CA SER A 292 -42.95 -34.81 53.22
C SER A 292 -43.05 -34.93 54.75
N SER A 293 -42.62 -33.91 55.50
CA SER A 293 -42.77 -33.90 56.96
C SER A 293 -44.24 -33.79 57.38
N GLU A 294 -45.03 -32.95 56.69
CA GLU A 294 -46.47 -32.78 56.92
C GLU A 294 -47.25 -34.06 56.57
N CYS A 295 -46.87 -34.76 55.51
CA CYS A 295 -47.44 -36.06 55.14
C CYS A 295 -47.09 -37.14 56.18
N SER A 296 -45.86 -37.14 56.68
CA SER A 296 -45.43 -38.06 57.74
C SER A 296 -46.16 -37.82 59.05
N SER A 297 -46.39 -36.56 59.45
CA SER A 297 -47.20 -36.26 60.65
C SER A 297 -48.66 -36.67 60.45
N ALA A 298 -49.25 -36.39 59.29
CA ALA A 298 -50.61 -36.84 58.96
C ALA A 298 -50.73 -38.38 58.97
N GLN A 299 -49.71 -39.10 58.51
CA GLN A 299 -49.66 -40.57 58.58
C GLN A 299 -49.63 -41.08 60.03
N VAL A 300 -48.86 -40.43 60.91
CA VAL A 300 -48.84 -40.74 62.35
C VAL A 300 -50.19 -40.47 63.00
N ASP A 301 -50.85 -39.36 62.65
CA ASP A 301 -52.18 -39.05 63.16
C ASP A 301 -53.23 -40.05 62.66
N ASN A 302 -53.15 -40.48 61.39
CA ASN A 302 -54.03 -41.51 60.83
C ASN A 302 -53.83 -42.88 61.51
N THR A 303 -52.58 -43.29 61.75
CA THR A 303 -52.30 -44.54 62.49
C THR A 303 -52.79 -44.47 63.93
N ARG A 304 -52.64 -43.33 64.62
CA ARG A 304 -53.24 -43.11 65.94
C ARG A 304 -54.77 -43.23 65.92
N MET A 305 -55.43 -42.60 64.94
CA MET A 305 -56.88 -42.71 64.77
C MET A 305 -57.32 -44.16 64.51
N SER A 306 -56.58 -44.90 63.69
CA SER A 306 -56.85 -46.31 63.40
C SER A 306 -56.72 -47.19 64.66
N VAL A 307 -55.66 -47.01 65.46
CA VAL A 307 -55.50 -47.70 66.75
C VAL A 307 -56.64 -47.36 67.72
N HIS A 308 -57.03 -46.08 67.79
CA HIS A 308 -58.15 -45.66 68.62
C HIS A 308 -59.47 -46.31 68.18
N SER A 309 -59.73 -46.38 66.86
CA SER A 309 -60.89 -47.09 66.30
C SER A 309 -60.88 -48.58 66.68
N ALA A 310 -59.75 -49.26 66.52
CA ALA A 310 -59.62 -50.67 66.89
C ALA A 310 -59.83 -50.91 68.40
N MET A 311 -59.36 -49.98 69.24
CA MET A 311 -59.60 -50.04 70.69
C MET A 311 -61.09 -49.87 71.00
N LEU A 312 -61.78 -48.93 70.36
CA LEU A 312 -63.22 -48.78 70.48
C LEU A 312 -63.97 -50.04 70.05
N GLU A 313 -63.58 -50.67 68.95
CA GLU A 313 -64.13 -51.97 68.52
C GLU A 313 -63.93 -53.05 69.58
N GLN A 314 -62.74 -53.14 70.18
CA GLN A 314 -62.46 -54.11 71.25
C GLN A 314 -63.30 -53.85 72.51
N HIS A 315 -63.52 -52.57 72.85
CA HIS A 315 -64.42 -52.18 73.94
C HIS A 315 -65.88 -52.58 73.65
N VAL A 316 -66.34 -52.43 72.41
CA VAL A 316 -67.67 -52.90 71.99
C VAL A 316 -67.79 -54.42 72.17
N VAL A 317 -66.81 -55.19 71.70
CA VAL A 317 -66.79 -56.66 71.88
C VAL A 317 -66.75 -57.05 73.36
N ALA A 318 -65.98 -56.36 74.20
CA ALA A 318 -65.92 -56.61 75.63
C ALA A 318 -67.26 -56.31 76.33
N LEU A 319 -67.94 -55.22 75.95
CA LEU A 319 -69.28 -54.88 76.43
C LEU A 319 -70.32 -55.92 76.00
N GLU A 320 -70.27 -56.39 74.76
CA GLU A 320 -71.13 -57.48 74.29
C GLU A 320 -70.88 -58.78 75.07
N GLY A 321 -69.63 -59.10 75.38
CA GLY A 321 -69.24 -60.24 76.21
C GLY A 321 -69.74 -60.12 77.66
N ALA A 322 -69.56 -58.96 78.28
CA ALA A 322 -70.06 -58.67 79.62
C ALA A 322 -71.60 -58.76 79.68
N MET A 323 -72.29 -58.27 78.65
CA MET A 323 -73.74 -58.35 78.55
C MET A 323 -74.23 -59.80 78.43
N LYS A 324 -73.53 -60.66 77.67
CA LYS A 324 -73.82 -62.11 77.62
C LYS A 324 -73.62 -62.80 78.98
N LEU A 325 -72.56 -62.45 79.72
CA LEU A 325 -72.34 -62.98 81.07
C LEU A 325 -73.42 -62.51 82.05
N PHE A 326 -73.83 -61.24 81.98
CA PHE A 326 -74.92 -60.72 82.80
C PHE A 326 -76.24 -61.43 82.53
N LEU A 327 -76.54 -61.73 81.26
CA LEU A 327 -77.71 -62.52 80.86
C LEU A 327 -77.64 -63.97 81.39
N LEU A 328 -76.47 -64.61 81.35
CA LEU A 328 -76.26 -65.94 81.91
C LEU A 328 -76.40 -65.95 83.45
N GLU A 329 -75.91 -64.92 84.13
CA GLU A 329 -76.05 -64.77 85.58
C GLU A 329 -77.53 -64.53 85.97
N ALA A 330 -78.25 -63.72 85.20
CA ALA A 330 -79.70 -63.51 85.36
C ALA A 330 -80.48 -64.82 85.17
N GLN A 331 -80.16 -65.61 84.15
CA GLN A 331 -80.75 -66.94 83.93
C GLN A 331 -80.45 -67.93 85.08
N ARG A 332 -79.24 -67.86 85.67
CA ARG A 332 -78.89 -68.67 86.86
C ARG A 332 -79.65 -68.24 88.11
N GLN A 333 -79.90 -66.94 88.30
CA GLN A 333 -80.73 -66.46 89.41
C GLN A 333 -82.19 -66.87 89.23
N GLU A 334 -82.70 -66.85 88.00
CA GLU A 334 -84.05 -67.33 87.66
C GLU A 334 -84.21 -68.84 87.92
N ALA A 335 -83.19 -69.65 87.60
CA ALA A 335 -83.16 -71.07 87.92
C ALA A 335 -83.16 -71.33 89.44
N ARG A 336 -82.45 -70.52 90.24
CA ARG A 336 -82.44 -70.61 91.72
C ARG A 336 -83.74 -70.12 92.36
N ALA A 337 -84.43 -69.15 91.77
CA ALA A 337 -85.74 -68.67 92.22
C ALA A 337 -86.85 -69.70 91.97
N ASN A 338 -86.75 -70.48 90.89
CA ASN A 338 -87.73 -71.53 90.59
C ASN A 338 -87.64 -72.76 91.51
N GLU A 339 -86.47 -73.09 92.06
CA GLU A 339 -86.34 -74.17 93.05
C GLU A 339 -86.91 -73.81 94.44
N THR A 340 -87.08 -72.52 94.74
CA THR A 340 -87.58 -72.04 96.04
C THR A 340 -89.10 -71.79 96.08
N ALA A 341 -89.77 -71.74 94.92
CA ALA A 341 -91.21 -71.48 94.82
C ALA A 341 -92.13 -72.72 94.84
N ALA A 342 -91.58 -73.94 94.77
CA ALA A 342 -92.35 -75.19 94.87
C ALA A 342 -92.54 -75.66 96.33
N GLY A 343 -92.88 -74.72 97.21
CA GLY A 343 -93.19 -74.96 98.62
C GLY A 343 -94.64 -75.42 98.83
N ARG A 344 -94.80 -76.45 99.67
CA ARG A 344 -95.79 -76.53 100.76
C ARG A 344 -97.10 -75.74 100.59
N GLY A 345 -98.15 -76.45 100.18
CA GLY A 345 -99.56 -76.14 100.48
C GLY A 345 -100.51 -76.85 99.52
N TYR A 346 -101.46 -77.69 99.91
CA TYR A 346 -101.91 -78.19 101.20
C TYR A 346 -102.86 -79.37 100.90
N ARG A 347 -102.82 -80.44 101.70
CA ARG A 347 -103.88 -81.47 101.72
C ARG A 347 -105.12 -80.87 102.39
N ALA A 348 -106.29 -80.89 101.73
CA ALA A 348 -107.61 -81.23 102.27
C ALA A 348 -108.77 -80.48 101.59
N PHE A 349 -109.48 -81.12 100.64
CA PHE A 349 -110.92 -81.37 100.77
C PHE A 349 -111.37 -82.42 99.74
N ARG A 350 -112.14 -83.41 100.23
CA ARG A 350 -112.66 -84.57 99.50
C ARG A 350 -114.20 -84.48 99.54
N ALA A 351 -114.84 -85.00 98.48
CA ALA A 351 -116.27 -85.37 98.36
C ALA A 351 -117.25 -84.29 97.83
N LEU A 352 -117.76 -84.49 96.61
CA LEU A 352 -119.18 -84.74 96.29
C LEU A 352 -119.42 -84.81 94.75
N SER A 353 -119.81 -86.00 94.29
CA SER A 353 -120.82 -86.30 93.26
C SER A 353 -121.07 -85.38 92.02
N ARG A 354 -120.73 -85.93 90.84
CA ARG A 354 -121.58 -86.15 89.63
C ARG A 354 -121.93 -84.94 88.70
N PRO A 355 -122.45 -85.15 87.47
CA PRO A 355 -121.77 -84.75 86.20
C PRO A 355 -122.61 -83.89 85.23
N LEU A 356 -121.99 -83.30 84.19
CA LEU A 356 -122.60 -82.85 82.90
C LEU A 356 -121.45 -82.70 81.87
N ARG A 357 -121.18 -83.63 80.94
CA ARG A 357 -121.74 -83.83 79.57
C ARG A 357 -121.92 -82.58 78.69
N SER A 358 -121.18 -82.64 77.56
CA SER A 358 -121.54 -82.24 76.18
C SER A 358 -121.65 -80.74 75.88
N VAL A 359 -121.13 -80.21 74.76
CA VAL A 359 -121.59 -80.45 73.37
C VAL A 359 -120.59 -79.75 72.40
N PHE A 360 -120.12 -80.48 71.38
CA PHE A 360 -119.92 -80.13 69.95
C PHE A 360 -119.22 -78.80 69.53
N HIS A 361 -118.60 -78.65 68.34
CA HIS A 361 -118.57 -79.44 67.11
C HIS A 361 -117.31 -79.11 66.27
N ARG A 362 -116.93 -80.12 65.48
CA ARG A 362 -116.12 -80.17 64.25
C ARG A 362 -116.29 -79.01 63.23
N GLY A 363 -115.28 -78.92 62.36
CA GLY A 363 -115.39 -78.61 60.92
C GLY A 363 -114.01 -78.21 60.36
N ALA A 364 -113.20 -79.08 59.76
CA ALA A 364 -113.29 -79.75 58.45
C ALA A 364 -112.69 -78.92 57.28
N SER A 365 -111.91 -79.63 56.45
CA SER A 365 -111.41 -79.29 55.09
C SER A 365 -110.48 -78.07 54.98
N SER A 366 -109.35 -78.12 54.28
CA SER A 366 -108.80 -79.02 53.25
C SER A 366 -107.30 -78.77 53.12
#